data_AF-A4A1Y9-F1
#
_entry.id   AF-A4A1Y9-F1
#
_cell.length_a   1.000
_cell.length_b   1.000
_cell.length_c   1.000
_cell.angle_alpha   90.00
_cell.angle_beta   90.00
_cell.angle_gamma   90.00
#
_symmetry.space_group_name_H-M   'P 1'
#
loop_
_entity.id
_entity.type
_entity.pdbx_description
1 polymer ?
#
loop_
_entity_poly.entity_id
_entity_poly.type
_entity_poly.pdbx_seq_one_letter_code
_entity_poly.pdbx_strand_id
1 'polypeptide(L)'
;MMAGYFLYSLDTGSVEKFLADPTSDQLTRYAKPLAKSLQKQRDDLEPTDPLHDWPTDAEALTPLVQQRLATIDWYADLSVRGKGLWEGAAFSFLTDKRSRKEFNFRAESDGISFTILEKLHEHFGVAADTVTDRMFTQFGKMPLRCRYRQLDRPSWEDFCDGLVYVPWHGVHSTADAAQLIEELKAAEPTVLADDDAEVEREYAEELLPMLEKIVKKQRLLFVQVDT
;
A
#
# COMPACT_ATOMS: atom_id res chain seq x y z
N MET A 1 -15.16 -14.20 6.47
CA MET A 1 -13.75 -13.92 6.11
C MET A 1 -13.21 -13.17 7.32
N MET A 2 -12.14 -13.68 7.95
CA MET A 2 -11.45 -12.90 8.98
C MET A 2 -10.76 -11.74 8.28
N ALA A 3 -10.81 -10.54 8.87
CA ALA A 3 -10.12 -9.39 8.33
C ALA A 3 -8.61 -9.65 8.35
N GLY A 4 -7.93 -9.30 7.27
CA GLY A 4 -6.53 -9.68 7.08
C GLY A 4 -5.82 -8.86 6.03
N TYR A 5 -4.57 -9.25 5.78
CA TYR A 5 -3.72 -8.67 4.77
C TYR A 5 -3.64 -9.59 3.55
N PHE A 6 -3.84 -9.03 2.37
CA PHE A 6 -3.50 -9.70 1.11
C PHE A 6 -2.10 -9.28 0.69
N LEU A 7 -1.23 -10.26 0.51
CA LEU A 7 0.19 -10.03 0.28
C LEU A 7 0.55 -10.32 -1.16
N TYR A 8 1.13 -9.33 -1.80
CA TYR A 8 1.57 -9.38 -3.19
C TYR A 8 3.04 -9.01 -3.28
N SER A 9 3.65 -9.27 -4.44
CA SER A 9 4.99 -8.81 -4.75
C SER A 9 5.09 -8.21 -6.13
N LEU A 10 5.95 -7.20 -6.27
CA LEU A 10 6.27 -6.52 -7.52
C LEU A 10 7.75 -6.74 -7.88
N ASP A 11 8.05 -6.69 -9.18
CA ASP A 11 9.44 -6.59 -9.63
C ASP A 11 9.98 -5.17 -9.37
N THR A 12 11.02 -5.10 -8.53
CA THR A 12 11.63 -3.82 -8.12
C THR A 12 12.14 -3.03 -9.32
N GLY A 13 12.85 -3.67 -10.25
CA GLY A 13 13.42 -3.01 -11.42
C GLY A 13 12.34 -2.47 -12.38
N SER A 14 11.25 -3.21 -12.58
CA SER A 14 10.11 -2.71 -13.37
C SER A 14 9.45 -1.50 -12.73
N VAL A 15 9.27 -1.49 -11.40
CA VAL A 15 8.70 -0.35 -10.68
C VAL A 15 9.63 0.86 -10.75
N GLU A 16 10.92 0.69 -10.47
CA GLU A 16 11.92 1.77 -10.57
C GLU A 16 11.97 2.37 -11.97
N LYS A 17 11.98 1.52 -13.01
CA LYS A 17 11.98 1.97 -14.40
C LYS A 17 10.72 2.78 -14.73
N PHE A 18 9.55 2.31 -14.29
CA PHE A 18 8.30 3.04 -14.48
C PHE A 18 8.28 4.39 -13.76
N LEU A 19 8.82 4.45 -12.54
CA LEU A 19 8.90 5.69 -11.76
C LEU A 19 9.90 6.69 -12.36
N ALA A 20 10.97 6.21 -12.99
CA ALA A 20 12.00 7.05 -13.59
C ALA A 20 11.60 7.57 -14.98
N ASP A 21 11.06 6.70 -15.83
CA ASP A 21 10.74 7.01 -17.23
C ASP A 21 9.55 6.16 -17.71
N PRO A 22 8.32 6.53 -17.35
CA PRO A 22 7.13 5.79 -17.76
C PRO A 22 6.87 5.99 -19.26
N THR A 23 6.61 4.89 -19.97
CA THR A 23 6.24 4.97 -21.40
C THR A 23 4.87 5.63 -21.59
N SER A 24 4.63 6.23 -22.75
CA SER A 24 3.32 6.85 -23.08
C SER A 24 2.14 5.88 -22.92
N ASP A 25 2.34 4.60 -23.24
CA ASP A 25 1.32 3.55 -23.05
C ASP A 25 1.05 3.27 -21.57
N GLN A 26 2.09 3.23 -20.72
CA GLN A 26 1.94 3.08 -19.27
C GLN A 26 1.21 4.29 -18.66
N LEU A 27 1.59 5.50 -19.05
CA LEU A 27 0.92 6.73 -18.60
C LEU A 27 -0.56 6.74 -18.99
N THR A 28 -0.87 6.37 -20.23
CA THR A 28 -2.26 6.27 -20.71
C THR A 28 -3.05 5.24 -19.92
N ARG A 29 -2.46 4.07 -19.64
CA ARG A 29 -3.11 3.03 -18.82
C ARG A 29 -3.32 3.44 -17.38
N TYR A 30 -2.40 4.20 -16.79
CA TYR A 30 -2.56 4.77 -15.45
C TYR A 30 -3.64 5.86 -15.44
N ALA A 31 -3.64 6.74 -16.45
CA ALA A 31 -4.57 7.85 -16.55
C ALA A 31 -6.03 7.39 -16.75
N LYS A 32 -6.28 6.28 -17.43
CA LYS A 32 -7.64 5.74 -17.69
C LYS A 32 -8.50 5.51 -16.43
N PRO A 33 -8.07 4.71 -15.43
CA PRO A 33 -8.86 4.53 -14.21
C PRO A 33 -9.00 5.83 -13.41
N LEU A 34 -7.99 6.71 -13.41
CA LEU A 34 -8.09 8.03 -12.77
C LEU A 34 -9.14 8.90 -13.45
N ALA A 35 -9.10 9.01 -14.78
CA ALA A 35 -10.09 9.73 -15.60
C ALA A 35 -11.52 9.29 -15.28
N LYS A 36 -11.75 7.97 -15.27
CA LYS A 36 -13.04 7.37 -14.95
C LYS A 36 -13.51 7.70 -13.53
N SER A 37 -12.58 7.80 -12.58
CA SER A 37 -12.91 8.13 -11.20
C SER A 37 -13.22 9.61 -11.03
N LEU A 38 -12.44 10.50 -11.67
CA LEU A 38 -12.71 11.94 -11.72
C LEU A 38 -14.06 12.25 -12.39
N GLN A 39 -14.42 11.57 -13.49
CA GLN A 39 -15.75 11.74 -14.11
C GLN A 39 -16.91 11.48 -13.15
N LYS A 40 -16.71 10.65 -12.13
CA LYS A 40 -17.74 10.22 -11.20
C LYS A 40 -17.73 10.98 -9.87
N GLN A 41 -16.54 11.38 -9.42
CA GLN A 41 -16.31 11.81 -8.04
C GLN A 41 -15.56 13.15 -7.95
N ARG A 42 -15.34 13.86 -9.07
CA ARG A 42 -14.68 15.18 -9.04
C ARG A 42 -15.44 16.18 -8.19
N ASP A 43 -16.76 16.16 -8.23
CA ASP A 43 -17.59 17.10 -7.46
C ASP A 43 -17.56 16.79 -5.94
N ASP A 44 -17.01 15.63 -5.54
CA ASP A 44 -16.75 15.27 -4.13
C ASP A 44 -15.38 15.79 -3.64
N LEU A 45 -14.55 16.34 -4.53
CA LEU A 45 -13.23 16.86 -4.17
C LEU A 45 -13.36 18.26 -3.57
N GLU A 46 -12.48 18.58 -2.63
CA GLU A 46 -12.32 19.95 -2.16
C GLU A 46 -11.89 20.85 -3.32
N PRO A 47 -12.37 22.10 -3.42
CA PRO A 47 -11.93 23.04 -4.45
C PRO A 47 -10.42 23.35 -4.41
N THR A 48 -9.77 23.08 -3.28
CA THR A 48 -8.32 23.20 -3.08
C THR A 48 -7.54 21.95 -3.49
N ASP A 49 -8.20 20.82 -3.77
CA ASP A 49 -7.53 19.60 -4.23
C ASP A 49 -7.05 19.78 -5.67
N PRO A 50 -5.75 19.57 -5.97
CA PRO A 50 -5.22 19.68 -7.32
C PRO A 50 -5.98 18.85 -8.36
N LEU A 51 -6.53 17.69 -7.98
CA LEU A 51 -7.31 16.82 -8.87
C LEU A 51 -8.66 17.40 -9.28
N HIS A 52 -9.19 18.38 -8.54
CA HIS A 52 -10.47 19.02 -8.86
C HIS A 52 -10.46 19.64 -10.26
N ASP A 53 -9.34 20.26 -10.63
CA ASP A 53 -9.18 20.96 -11.91
C ASP A 53 -8.57 20.09 -13.01
N TRP A 54 -8.26 18.82 -12.71
CA TRP A 54 -7.68 17.92 -13.69
C TRP A 54 -8.71 17.52 -14.76
N PRO A 55 -8.28 17.34 -16.02
CA PRO A 55 -9.16 16.88 -17.08
C PRO A 55 -9.69 15.48 -16.77
N THR A 56 -10.89 15.18 -17.26
CA THR A 56 -11.52 13.87 -17.13
C THR A 56 -11.30 12.97 -18.34
N ASP A 57 -10.42 13.39 -19.26
CA ASP A 57 -9.97 12.64 -20.42
C ASP A 57 -8.60 12.02 -20.14
N ALA A 58 -8.41 10.75 -20.52
CA ALA A 58 -7.21 10.01 -20.18
C ALA A 58 -5.96 10.48 -20.93
N GLU A 59 -6.12 10.96 -22.17
CA GLU A 59 -5.00 11.48 -22.97
C GLU A 59 -4.57 12.84 -22.40
N ALA A 60 -5.51 13.72 -22.09
CA ALA A 60 -5.24 15.00 -21.44
C ALA A 60 -4.66 14.87 -20.03
N LEU A 61 -4.96 13.78 -19.31
CA LEU A 61 -4.39 13.49 -17.99
C LEU A 61 -2.94 13.00 -18.03
N THR A 62 -2.51 12.41 -19.14
CA THR A 62 -1.20 11.75 -19.23
C THR A 62 -0.03 12.65 -18.82
N PRO A 63 0.07 13.93 -19.26
CA PRO A 63 1.13 14.83 -18.82
C PRO A 63 1.10 15.13 -17.31
N LEU A 64 -0.09 15.26 -16.72
CA LEU A 64 -0.26 15.54 -15.29
C LEU A 64 0.09 14.33 -14.42
N VAL A 65 -0.31 13.13 -14.87
CA VAL A 65 0.10 11.87 -14.26
C VAL A 65 1.63 11.75 -14.31
N GLN A 66 2.26 12.01 -15.45
CA GLN A 66 3.71 11.96 -15.58
C GLN A 66 4.41 12.92 -14.59
N GLN A 67 3.91 14.16 -14.50
CA GLN A 67 4.43 15.15 -13.56
C GLN A 67 4.28 14.67 -12.11
N ARG A 68 3.12 14.12 -11.73
CA ARG A 68 2.91 13.62 -10.36
C ARG A 68 3.73 12.37 -10.06
N LEU A 69 3.90 11.45 -11.01
CA LEU A 69 4.76 10.26 -10.82
C LEU A 69 6.21 10.65 -10.47
N ALA A 70 6.69 11.79 -11.00
CA ALA A 70 8.02 12.32 -10.73
C ALA A 70 8.17 13.02 -9.36
N THR A 71 7.09 13.26 -8.62
CA THR A 71 7.20 13.90 -7.30
C THR A 71 7.77 12.93 -6.26
N ILE A 72 8.43 13.50 -5.26
CA ILE A 72 9.02 12.72 -4.16
C ILE A 72 7.98 12.15 -3.20
N ASP A 73 6.82 12.81 -3.12
CA ASP A 73 5.65 12.40 -2.37
C ASP A 73 4.41 12.61 -3.26
N TRP A 74 3.67 11.55 -3.53
CA TRP A 74 2.50 11.59 -4.41
C TRP A 74 1.25 12.17 -3.73
N TYR A 75 1.24 12.17 -2.40
CA TYR A 75 0.06 12.44 -1.58
C TYR A 75 0.15 13.79 -0.85
N ALA A 76 1.30 14.47 -0.94
CA ALA A 76 1.63 15.71 -0.20
C ALA A 76 0.52 16.76 -0.21
N ASP A 77 -0.04 17.04 -1.38
CA ASP A 77 -0.95 18.15 -1.67
C ASP A 77 -2.36 17.69 -2.05
N LEU A 78 -2.66 16.40 -1.89
CA LEU A 78 -3.99 15.83 -2.13
C LEU A 78 -4.87 15.95 -0.89
N SER A 79 -6.16 16.25 -1.07
CA SER A 79 -7.17 16.05 -0.03
C SER A 79 -7.33 14.56 0.28
N VAL A 80 -8.00 14.20 1.37
CA VAL A 80 -8.26 12.80 1.72
C VAL A 80 -8.92 12.04 0.56
N ARG A 81 -9.93 12.65 -0.07
CA ARG A 81 -10.62 12.06 -1.22
C ARG A 81 -9.69 11.94 -2.43
N GLY A 82 -8.87 12.96 -2.69
CA GLY A 82 -7.89 12.93 -3.78
C GLY A 82 -6.85 11.83 -3.62
N LYS A 83 -6.36 11.59 -2.39
CA LYS A 83 -5.44 10.49 -2.06
C LYS A 83 -6.06 9.14 -2.42
N GLY A 84 -7.33 8.92 -2.04
CA GLY A 84 -8.08 7.71 -2.38
C GLY A 84 -8.27 7.51 -3.89
N LEU A 85 -8.57 8.57 -4.65
CA LEU A 85 -8.68 8.49 -6.11
C LEU A 85 -7.36 8.10 -6.77
N TRP A 86 -6.25 8.72 -6.34
CA TRP A 86 -4.92 8.44 -6.86
C TRP A 86 -4.48 7.01 -6.55
N GLU A 87 -4.65 6.58 -5.30
CA GLU A 87 -4.37 5.21 -4.85
C GLU A 87 -5.21 4.16 -5.60
N GLY A 88 -6.52 4.38 -5.73
CA GLY A 88 -7.39 3.48 -6.49
C GLY A 88 -6.99 3.37 -7.96
N ALA A 89 -6.52 4.46 -8.57
CA ALA A 89 -5.97 4.44 -9.93
C ALA A 89 -4.66 3.66 -9.99
N ALA A 90 -3.74 3.83 -9.03
CA ALA A 90 -2.49 3.08 -8.95
C ALA A 90 -2.74 1.58 -8.83
N PHE A 91 -3.65 1.16 -7.94
CA PHE A 91 -4.00 -0.24 -7.76
C PHE A 91 -4.67 -0.83 -9.01
N SER A 92 -5.62 -0.11 -9.62
CA SER A 92 -6.26 -0.51 -10.88
C SER A 92 -5.25 -0.65 -12.01
N PHE A 93 -4.26 0.25 -12.07
CA PHE A 93 -3.18 0.19 -13.04
C PHE A 93 -2.30 -1.05 -12.81
N LEU A 94 -1.88 -1.34 -11.58
CA LEU A 94 -1.02 -2.51 -11.28
C LEU A 94 -1.73 -3.85 -11.49
N THR A 95 -3.04 -3.90 -11.27
CA THR A 95 -3.86 -5.12 -11.41
C THR A 95 -4.37 -5.36 -12.84
N ASP A 96 -4.32 -4.35 -13.72
CA ASP A 96 -4.62 -4.54 -15.15
C ASP A 96 -3.77 -5.68 -15.73
N LYS A 97 -4.37 -6.50 -16.60
CA LYS A 97 -3.74 -7.72 -17.13
C LYS A 97 -2.36 -7.46 -17.75
N ARG A 98 -2.20 -6.34 -18.47
CA ARG A 98 -0.94 -6.01 -19.15
C ARG A 98 0.08 -5.50 -18.15
N SER A 99 -0.31 -4.54 -17.31
CA SER A 99 0.57 -3.99 -16.26
C SER A 99 1.01 -5.07 -15.28
N ARG A 100 0.08 -5.93 -14.82
CA ARG A 100 0.36 -7.06 -13.94
C ARG A 100 1.48 -7.93 -14.49
N LYS A 101 1.52 -8.17 -15.80
CA LYS A 101 2.61 -8.92 -16.45
C LYS A 101 3.91 -8.11 -16.47
N GLU A 102 3.86 -6.83 -16.80
CA GLU A 102 5.02 -5.93 -16.90
C GLU A 102 5.71 -5.69 -15.55
N PHE A 103 4.94 -5.49 -14.48
CA PHE A 103 5.44 -5.34 -13.11
C PHE A 103 5.62 -6.69 -12.40
N ASN A 104 5.30 -7.78 -13.09
CA ASN A 104 5.30 -9.13 -12.54
C ASN A 104 4.56 -9.18 -11.18
N PHE A 105 3.37 -8.57 -11.11
CA PHE A 105 2.59 -8.42 -9.90
C PHE A 105 1.91 -9.74 -9.54
N ARG A 106 2.36 -10.34 -8.44
CA ARG A 106 2.01 -11.71 -8.01
C ARG A 106 1.31 -11.68 -6.67
N ALA A 107 0.24 -12.43 -6.52
CA ALA A 107 -0.28 -12.80 -5.21
C ALA A 107 0.70 -13.78 -4.58
N GLU A 108 1.06 -13.54 -3.32
CA GLU A 108 1.98 -14.36 -2.55
C GLU A 108 1.26 -15.07 -1.39
N SER A 109 0.31 -14.40 -0.73
CA SER A 109 -0.67 -14.96 0.21
C SER A 109 -1.97 -14.16 0.11
N ASP A 110 -3.11 -14.84 0.22
CA ASP A 110 -4.46 -14.26 0.10
C ASP A 110 -5.16 -14.07 1.46
N GLY A 111 -4.42 -14.09 2.56
CA GLY A 111 -4.95 -13.72 3.87
C GLY A 111 -3.97 -14.01 4.99
N ILE A 112 -3.43 -12.95 5.58
CA ILE A 112 -2.70 -13.01 6.85
C ILE A 112 -3.51 -12.26 7.90
N SER A 113 -3.85 -12.93 9.00
CA SER A 113 -4.64 -12.37 10.09
C SER A 113 -3.99 -11.13 10.69
N PHE A 114 -4.83 -10.16 11.06
CA PHE A 114 -4.41 -9.00 11.83
C PHE A 114 -3.80 -9.37 13.20
N THR A 115 -4.21 -10.51 13.76
CA THR A 115 -3.71 -11.01 15.06
C THR A 115 -2.20 -11.11 15.10
N ILE A 116 -1.54 -11.52 14.00
CA ILE A 116 -0.08 -11.63 13.96
C ILE A 116 0.58 -10.27 14.26
N LEU A 117 0.08 -9.18 13.67
CA LEU A 117 0.63 -7.85 13.98
C LEU A 117 0.22 -7.35 15.36
N GLU A 118 -0.97 -7.69 15.85
CA GLU A 118 -1.39 -7.37 17.22
C GLU A 118 -0.44 -7.99 18.24
N LYS A 119 0.04 -9.22 18.01
CA LYS A 119 1.06 -9.85 18.86
C LYS A 119 2.40 -9.15 18.80
N LEU A 120 2.79 -8.60 17.65
CA LEU A 120 4.00 -7.78 17.56
C LEU A 120 3.84 -6.48 18.36
N HIS A 121 2.69 -5.82 18.26
CA HIS A 121 2.35 -4.65 19.06
C HIS A 121 2.44 -4.95 20.57
N GLU A 122 1.86 -6.05 21.03
CA GLU A 122 1.95 -6.52 22.42
C GLU A 122 3.40 -6.80 22.83
N HIS A 123 4.12 -7.61 22.05
CA HIS A 123 5.50 -8.01 22.35
C HIS A 123 6.44 -6.81 22.50
N PHE A 124 6.32 -5.83 21.60
CA PHE A 124 7.18 -4.64 21.61
C PHE A 124 6.64 -3.48 22.47
N GLY A 125 5.47 -3.64 23.10
CA GLY A 125 4.84 -2.60 23.91
C GLY A 125 4.50 -1.33 23.12
N VAL A 126 4.10 -1.48 21.86
CA VAL A 126 3.72 -0.37 20.97
C VAL A 126 2.22 -0.41 20.74
N ALA A 127 1.51 0.70 20.94
CA ALA A 127 0.08 0.76 20.68
C ALA A 127 -0.22 0.49 19.18
N ALA A 128 -1.30 -0.26 18.90
CA ALA A 128 -1.69 -0.74 17.56
C ALA A 128 -1.84 0.38 16.51
N ASP A 129 -2.14 1.58 16.98
CA ASP A 129 -2.36 2.78 16.20
C ASP A 129 -1.09 3.59 15.92
N THR A 130 0.01 3.31 16.60
CA THR A 130 1.20 4.15 16.59
C THR A 130 2.15 3.71 15.48
N VAL A 131 2.49 4.63 14.57
CA VAL A 131 3.57 4.43 13.59
C VAL A 131 4.90 4.85 14.21
N THR A 132 5.89 3.97 14.15
CA THR A 132 7.24 4.17 14.71
C THR A 132 8.31 3.80 13.68
N ASP A 133 9.58 3.88 14.07
CA ASP A 133 10.70 3.37 13.26
C ASP A 133 10.74 1.84 13.14
N ARG A 134 9.83 1.12 13.85
CA ARG A 134 9.65 -0.32 13.68
C ARG A 134 8.80 -0.64 12.47
N MET A 135 9.22 -1.62 11.69
CA MET A 135 8.62 -1.90 10.40
C MET A 135 7.20 -2.44 10.50
N PHE A 136 6.91 -3.30 11.48
CA PHE A 136 5.57 -3.85 11.67
C PHE A 136 4.51 -2.76 11.89
N THR A 137 4.88 -1.62 12.49
CA THR A 137 3.95 -0.51 12.73
C THR A 137 3.54 0.24 11.46
N GLN A 138 4.34 0.12 10.40
CA GLN A 138 4.14 0.70 9.07
C GLN A 138 3.49 -0.27 8.08
N PHE A 139 3.32 -1.56 8.46
CA PHE A 139 2.78 -2.60 7.59
C PHE A 139 1.35 -2.26 7.15
N GLY A 140 1.10 -2.32 5.84
CA GLY A 140 -0.17 -1.89 5.23
C GLY A 140 -0.49 -0.39 5.28
N LYS A 141 0.36 0.46 5.88
CA LYS A 141 0.06 1.89 6.13
C LYS A 141 0.90 2.88 5.31
N MET A 142 1.84 2.38 4.50
CA MET A 142 2.79 3.22 3.75
C MET A 142 2.65 2.99 2.23
N PRO A 143 1.76 3.71 1.53
CA PRO A 143 1.59 3.53 0.10
C PRO A 143 2.83 4.03 -0.67
N LEU A 144 2.94 3.62 -1.93
CA LEU A 144 4.11 3.93 -2.75
C LEU A 144 4.35 5.43 -2.86
N ARG A 145 5.58 5.89 -2.56
CA ARG A 145 5.97 7.32 -2.56
C ARG A 145 5.15 8.17 -1.58
N CYS A 146 4.79 7.63 -0.42
CA CYS A 146 4.30 8.42 0.71
C CYS A 146 5.47 8.75 1.66
N ARG A 147 5.73 10.03 1.93
CA ARG A 147 6.75 10.46 2.90
C ARG A 147 6.17 10.88 4.25
N TYR A 148 4.85 10.89 4.39
CA TYR A 148 4.18 11.18 5.65
C TYR A 148 4.52 10.11 6.70
N ARG A 149 5.44 10.45 7.63
CA ARG A 149 5.74 9.63 8.81
C ARG A 149 4.79 9.91 9.99
N GLN A 150 4.03 11.00 9.93
CA GLN A 150 3.08 11.38 10.98
C GLN A 150 1.67 11.17 10.47
N LEU A 151 1.15 9.97 10.70
CA LEU A 151 -0.29 9.78 10.84
C LEU A 151 -0.57 10.00 12.34
N ASP A 152 -0.78 11.25 12.76
CA ASP A 152 -1.57 11.44 13.98
C ASP A 152 -2.89 10.72 13.73
N ARG A 153 -3.28 9.77 14.61
CA ARG A 153 -4.47 8.98 14.33
C ARG A 153 -5.71 9.89 14.44
N PRO A 154 -6.51 10.03 13.38
CA PRO A 154 -7.93 10.30 13.47
C PRO A 154 -8.63 9.38 14.47
N SER A 155 -9.68 9.89 15.09
CA SER A 155 -10.72 9.06 15.69
C SER A 155 -11.42 8.20 14.62
N TRP A 156 -12.11 7.13 15.03
CA TRP A 156 -12.97 6.36 14.11
C TRP A 156 -14.05 7.23 13.46
N GLU A 157 -14.47 8.29 14.14
CA GLU A 157 -15.40 9.31 13.62
C GLU A 157 -14.76 10.08 12.47
N ASP A 158 -13.49 10.50 12.61
CA ASP A 158 -12.74 11.15 11.53
C ASP A 158 -12.51 10.21 10.32
N PHE A 159 -12.44 8.89 10.54
CA PHE A 159 -12.41 7.90 9.46
C PHE A 159 -13.77 7.81 8.73
N CYS A 160 -14.87 7.68 9.48
CA CYS A 160 -16.22 7.59 8.91
C CYS A 160 -16.65 8.88 8.19
N ASP A 161 -16.20 10.03 8.68
CA ASP A 161 -16.49 11.34 8.08
C ASP A 161 -15.55 11.68 6.91
N GLY A 162 -14.58 10.79 6.59
CA GLY A 162 -13.61 11.01 5.53
C GLY A 162 -12.62 12.15 5.81
N LEU A 163 -12.49 12.54 7.07
CA LEU A 163 -11.62 13.62 7.53
C LEU A 163 -10.16 13.19 7.58
N VAL A 164 -9.89 11.87 7.61
CA VAL A 164 -8.52 11.36 7.50
C VAL A 164 -8.37 10.20 6.52
N TYR A 165 -7.27 10.28 5.80
CA TYR A 165 -6.81 9.28 4.86
C TYR A 165 -6.21 8.06 5.57
N VAL A 166 -6.81 6.90 5.30
CA VAL A 166 -6.25 5.58 5.63
C VAL A 166 -5.91 4.89 4.30
N PRO A 167 -4.63 4.58 4.04
CA PRO A 167 -4.23 3.84 2.84
C PRO A 167 -4.90 2.48 2.77
N TRP A 168 -5.30 2.07 1.58
CA TRP A 168 -5.79 0.72 1.27
C TRP A 168 -4.64 -0.26 1.03
N HIS A 169 -3.45 0.25 0.76
CA HIS A 169 -2.26 -0.56 0.57
C HIS A 169 -0.98 0.09 1.09
N GLY A 170 -0.01 -0.77 1.44
CA GLY A 170 1.38 -0.40 1.70
C GLY A 170 2.33 -1.01 0.68
N VAL A 171 3.42 -0.32 0.35
CA VAL A 171 4.49 -0.83 -0.51
C VAL A 171 5.83 -0.69 0.21
N HIS A 172 6.49 -1.82 0.41
CA HIS A 172 7.69 -1.94 1.24
C HIS A 172 8.85 -2.44 0.40
N SER A 173 10.03 -1.86 0.64
CA SER A 173 11.26 -2.29 0.00
C SER A 173 11.71 -3.66 0.48
N THR A 174 12.70 -4.23 -0.20
CA THR A 174 13.35 -5.46 0.29
C THR A 174 14.03 -5.27 1.65
N ALA A 175 14.55 -4.07 1.93
CA ALA A 175 15.16 -3.76 3.23
C ALA A 175 14.10 -3.72 4.34
N ASP A 176 12.96 -3.10 4.06
CA ASP A 176 11.81 -3.05 4.97
C ASP A 176 11.31 -4.48 5.26
N ALA A 177 11.11 -5.30 4.22
CA ALA A 177 10.72 -6.70 4.40
C ALA A 177 11.73 -7.50 5.24
N ALA A 178 13.04 -7.24 5.08
CA ALA A 178 14.07 -7.87 5.89
C ALA A 178 14.00 -7.42 7.37
N GLN A 179 13.78 -6.12 7.63
CA GLN A 179 13.57 -5.63 8.98
C GLN A 179 12.34 -6.26 9.64
N LEU A 180 11.24 -6.40 8.89
CA LEU A 180 10.03 -7.05 9.39
C LEU A 180 10.27 -8.52 9.75
N ILE A 181 11.08 -9.26 8.98
CA ILE A 181 11.46 -10.65 9.32
C ILE A 181 12.17 -10.71 10.67
N GLU A 182 13.10 -9.80 10.93
CA GLU A 182 13.83 -9.77 12.21
C GLU A 182 12.88 -9.45 13.38
N GLU A 183 11.94 -8.51 13.18
CA GLU A 183 10.92 -8.16 14.17
C GLU A 183 9.96 -9.32 14.45
N LEU A 184 9.53 -10.05 13.40
CA LEU A 184 8.70 -11.26 13.50
C LEU A 184 9.42 -12.37 14.27
N LYS A 185 10.66 -12.66 13.92
CA LYS A 185 11.48 -13.70 14.59
C LYS A 185 11.74 -13.37 16.05
N ALA A 186 11.93 -12.10 16.39
CA ALA A 186 12.08 -11.67 17.79
C ALA A 186 10.78 -11.88 18.60
N ALA A 187 9.63 -11.67 17.97
CA ALA A 187 8.31 -11.88 18.58
C ALA A 187 7.78 -13.32 18.46
N GLU A 188 8.52 -14.24 17.83
CA GLU A 188 8.07 -15.61 17.54
C GLU A 188 7.49 -16.34 18.76
N PRO A 189 8.12 -16.34 19.95
CA PRO A 189 7.54 -17.01 21.11
C PRO A 189 6.18 -16.43 21.54
N THR A 190 5.94 -15.14 21.29
CA THR A 190 4.66 -14.49 21.58
C THR A 190 3.60 -14.85 20.54
N VAL A 191 3.98 -14.93 19.27
CA VAL A 191 3.08 -15.33 18.17
C VAL A 191 2.68 -16.81 18.30
N LEU A 192 3.65 -17.70 18.57
CA LEU A 192 3.43 -19.15 18.71
C LEU A 192 2.78 -19.56 20.04
N ALA A 193 2.66 -18.64 21.00
CA ALA A 193 1.91 -18.86 22.23
C ALA A 193 0.42 -18.52 22.10
N ASP A 194 -0.04 -18.09 20.92
CA ASP A 194 -1.46 -17.85 20.68
C ASP A 194 -2.25 -19.17 20.67
N ASP A 195 -3.47 -19.13 21.20
CA ASP A 195 -4.34 -20.31 21.29
C ASP A 195 -4.97 -20.66 19.92
N ASP A 196 -4.88 -19.77 18.94
CA ASP A 196 -5.38 -19.97 17.58
C ASP A 196 -4.32 -20.64 16.68
N ALA A 197 -4.55 -21.93 16.38
CA ALA A 197 -3.70 -22.70 15.48
C ALA A 197 -3.63 -22.12 14.05
N GLU A 198 -4.59 -21.30 13.64
CA GLU A 198 -4.52 -20.60 12.35
C GLU A 198 -3.44 -19.51 12.36
N VAL A 199 -3.26 -18.80 13.48
CA VAL A 199 -2.20 -17.78 13.65
C VAL A 199 -0.82 -18.40 13.58
N GLU A 200 -0.62 -19.55 14.24
CA GLU A 200 0.63 -20.31 14.14
C GLU A 200 0.92 -20.72 12.69
N ARG A 201 -0.07 -21.31 12.01
CA ARG A 201 0.07 -21.78 10.62
C ARG A 201 0.36 -20.61 9.68
N GLU A 202 -0.41 -19.53 9.75
CA GLU A 202 -0.21 -18.34 8.91
C GLU A 202 1.16 -17.71 9.16
N TYR A 203 1.64 -17.65 10.40
CA TYR A 203 2.99 -17.17 10.71
C TYR A 203 4.06 -18.07 10.08
N ALA A 204 4.04 -19.37 10.40
CA ALA A 204 5.13 -20.29 10.11
C ALA A 204 5.15 -20.80 8.67
N GLU A 205 3.99 -21.03 8.07
CA GLU A 205 3.85 -21.64 6.75
C GLU A 205 3.63 -20.61 5.64
N GLU A 206 3.09 -19.42 5.97
CA GLU A 206 2.76 -18.40 4.97
C GLU A 206 3.60 -17.13 5.09
N LEU A 207 3.39 -16.31 6.13
CA LEU A 207 3.96 -14.97 6.24
C LEU A 207 5.49 -15.00 6.23
N LEU A 208 6.11 -15.75 7.14
CA LEU A 208 7.57 -15.74 7.29
C LEU A 208 8.27 -16.31 6.03
N PRO A 209 7.91 -17.50 5.50
CA PRO A 209 8.52 -18.02 4.26
C PRO A 209 8.31 -17.09 3.06
N MET A 210 7.16 -16.41 2.99
CA MET A 210 6.84 -15.48 1.92
C MET A 210 7.73 -14.24 1.97
N LEU A 211 7.90 -13.63 3.15
CA LEU A 211 8.80 -12.49 3.32
C LEU A 211 10.24 -12.88 2.98
N GLU A 212 10.72 -14.04 3.45
CA GLU A 212 12.06 -14.55 3.12
C GLU A 212 12.23 -14.74 1.61
N LYS A 213 11.20 -15.24 0.92
CA LYS A 213 11.19 -15.36 -0.55
C LYS A 213 11.24 -14.00 -1.24
N ILE A 214 10.51 -13.00 -0.76
CA ILE A 214 10.55 -11.63 -1.29
C ILE A 214 11.95 -11.06 -1.15
N VAL A 215 12.56 -11.17 0.04
CA VAL A 215 13.90 -10.67 0.31
C VAL A 215 14.95 -11.37 -0.55
N LYS A 216 14.90 -12.70 -0.62
CA LYS A 216 15.80 -13.51 -1.45
C LYS A 216 15.72 -13.14 -2.94
N LYS A 217 14.52 -12.80 -3.42
CA LYS A 217 14.28 -12.43 -4.82
C LYS A 217 14.42 -10.94 -5.10
N GLN A 218 14.75 -10.12 -4.09
CA GLN A 218 14.89 -8.66 -4.21
C GLN A 218 13.63 -8.01 -4.80
N ARG A 219 12.47 -8.40 -4.30
CA ARG A 219 11.16 -7.90 -4.75
C ARG A 219 10.61 -6.86 -3.77
N LEU A 220 9.73 -6.01 -4.26
CA LEU A 220 8.93 -5.14 -3.39
C LEU A 220 7.76 -5.95 -2.83
N LEU A 221 7.49 -5.76 -1.54
CA LEU A 221 6.29 -6.26 -0.89
C LEU A 221 5.17 -5.25 -1.09
N PHE A 222 4.00 -5.72 -1.52
CA PHE A 222 2.79 -4.93 -1.63
C PHE A 222 1.74 -5.55 -0.71
N VAL A 223 1.25 -4.78 0.25
CA VAL A 223 0.30 -5.22 1.27
C VAL A 223 -1.02 -4.52 1.00
N GLN A 224 -2.08 -5.25 0.71
CA GLN A 224 -3.43 -4.70 0.69
C GLN A 224 -4.12 -5.03 2.01
N VAL A 225 -4.80 -4.05 2.60
CA VAL A 225 -5.55 -4.22 3.85
C VAL A 225 -7.00 -4.54 3.49
N ASP A 226 -7.56 -5.60 4.07
CA ASP A 226 -9.00 -5.86 4.00
C ASP A 226 -9.72 -4.84 4.90
N THR A 227 -10.48 -3.93 4.28
CA THR A 227 -11.20 -2.83 4.94
C THR A 227 -12.70 -2.98 4.78
#